data_AF-A0A1K1MTD9-F1
#
_entry.id   AF-A0A1K1MTD9-F1
#
_cell.length_a   1.000
_cell.length_b   1.000
_cell.length_c   1.000
_cell.angle_alpha   90.00
_cell.angle_beta   90.00
_cell.angle_gamma   90.00
#
_symmetry.space_group_name_H-M   'P 1'
#
loop_
_entity.id
_entity.type
_entity.pdbx_description
1 polymer ?
#
loop_
_entity_poly.entity_id
_entity_poly.type
_entity_poly.pdbx_seq_one_letter_code
_entity_poly.pdbx_strand_id
1 'polypeptide(L)'
;MRQSTLLLAASLGLAFASHAFASDRPDPVKLTEKCTKEAADKFDVKHDYVQLQPLQSSDSGYTMSGTADAGIDGKKNFTCQFDKKGKFANLVQEGK
;
A
#
# COMPACT_ATOMS: atom_id res chain seq x y z
N MET A 1 68.84 15.93 26.69
CA MET A 1 67.59 16.61 26.30
C MET A 1 66.66 15.55 25.69
N ARG A 2 65.43 15.44 26.20
CA ARG A 2 64.40 14.48 25.74
C ARG A 2 63.67 15.10 24.55
N GLN A 3 63.46 14.37 23.46
CA GLN A 3 62.53 14.79 22.41
C GLN A 3 61.44 13.73 22.22
N SER A 4 60.22 14.22 22.40
CA SER A 4 58.98 13.49 22.54
C SER A 4 58.42 13.03 21.19
N THR A 5 57.91 11.82 21.22
CA THR A 5 57.03 11.15 20.26
C THR A 5 55.79 11.96 19.90
N LEU A 6 55.49 12.08 18.59
CA LEU A 6 54.14 12.31 18.07
C LEU A 6 53.98 11.56 16.73
N LEU A 7 53.48 10.32 16.80
CA LEU A 7 52.93 9.62 15.62
C LEU A 7 51.44 9.92 15.55
N LEU A 8 51.02 10.63 14.50
CA LEU A 8 49.62 10.92 14.20
C LEU A 8 48.86 9.61 13.91
N ALA A 9 47.83 9.33 14.71
CA ALA A 9 46.87 8.26 14.46
C ALA A 9 45.89 8.70 13.36
N ALA A 10 45.92 8.02 12.22
CA ALA A 10 44.91 8.16 11.17
C ALA A 10 43.71 7.27 11.52
N SER A 11 42.64 7.85 12.03
CA SER A 11 41.36 7.18 12.22
C SER A 11 40.65 7.01 10.88
N LEU A 12 40.60 5.78 10.36
CA LEU A 12 39.71 5.43 9.26
C LEU A 12 38.26 5.50 9.76
N GLY A 13 37.54 6.54 9.36
CA GLY A 13 36.10 6.65 9.56
C GLY A 13 35.37 5.58 8.74
N LEU A 14 34.73 4.63 9.44
CA LEU A 14 33.75 3.74 8.84
C LEU A 14 32.52 4.56 8.43
N ALA A 15 32.41 4.85 7.13
CA ALA A 15 31.18 5.39 6.56
C ALA A 15 30.11 4.30 6.62
N PHE A 16 29.18 4.41 7.56
CA PHE A 16 27.94 3.64 7.55
C PHE A 16 27.14 4.05 6.32
N ALA A 17 27.10 3.18 5.31
CA ALA A 17 26.21 3.32 4.18
C ALA A 17 24.76 3.32 4.70
N SER A 18 24.12 4.49 4.69
CA SER A 18 22.69 4.60 4.94
C SER A 18 21.96 3.97 3.76
N HIS A 19 21.54 2.71 3.91
CA HIS A 19 20.61 2.09 2.96
C HIS A 19 19.29 2.89 3.04
N ALA A 20 19.06 3.77 2.08
CA ALA A 20 17.74 4.31 1.84
C ALA A 20 16.87 3.12 1.40
N PHE A 21 16.05 2.62 2.30
CA PHE A 21 15.02 1.65 1.96
C PHE A 21 14.08 2.33 0.96
N ALA A 22 14.24 2.02 -0.33
CA ALA A 22 13.15 2.17 -1.27
C ALA A 22 11.96 1.46 -0.62
N SER A 23 10.89 2.20 -0.34
CA SER A 23 9.73 1.62 0.33
C SER A 23 9.15 0.58 -0.63
N ASP A 24 9.38 -0.72 -0.34
CA ASP A 24 8.78 -1.88 -1.02
C ASP A 24 7.23 -1.92 -0.94
N ARG A 25 6.63 -0.80 -0.54
CA ARG A 25 5.19 -0.64 -0.44
C ARG A 25 4.59 -0.58 -1.84
N PRO A 26 3.49 -1.30 -2.07
CA PRO A 26 2.76 -1.20 -3.33
C PRO A 26 2.27 0.23 -3.55
N ASP A 27 2.20 0.60 -4.83
CA ASP A 27 1.66 1.88 -5.25
C ASP A 27 0.16 1.96 -4.91
N PRO A 28 -0.27 2.90 -4.04
CA PRO A 28 -1.66 3.01 -3.65
C PRO A 28 -2.60 3.28 -4.83
N VAL A 29 -2.14 3.98 -5.88
CA VAL A 29 -2.96 4.27 -7.07
C VAL A 29 -3.31 2.98 -7.80
N LYS A 30 -2.34 2.07 -7.96
CA LYS A 30 -2.57 0.75 -8.59
C LYS A 30 -3.52 -0.11 -7.78
N LEU A 31 -3.46 -0.04 -6.45
CA LEU A 31 -4.39 -0.75 -5.57
C LEU A 31 -5.82 -0.21 -5.71
N THR A 32 -5.98 1.12 -5.75
CA THR A 32 -7.26 1.77 -6.00
C THR A 32 -7.84 1.37 -7.36
N GLU A 33 -7.08 1.51 -8.44
CA GLU A 33 -7.52 1.13 -9.79
C GLU A 33 -7.94 -0.35 -9.87
N LYS A 34 -7.16 -1.23 -9.24
CA LYS A 34 -7.47 -2.67 -9.20
C LYS A 34 -8.76 -2.92 -8.42
N CYS A 35 -8.93 -2.31 -7.25
CA CYS A 35 -10.16 -2.44 -6.47
C CYS A 35 -11.39 -1.93 -7.24
N THR A 36 -11.28 -0.74 -7.87
CA THR A 36 -12.35 -0.17 -8.71
C THR A 36 -12.75 -1.13 -9.82
N LYS A 37 -11.76 -1.68 -10.54
CA LYS A 37 -12.03 -2.61 -11.64
C LYS A 37 -12.74 -3.88 -11.17
N GLU A 38 -12.23 -4.53 -10.13
CA GLU A 38 -12.82 -5.78 -9.62
C GLU A 38 -14.24 -5.55 -9.04
N ALA A 39 -14.47 -4.38 -8.42
CA ALA A 39 -15.80 -4.01 -7.94
C ALA A 39 -16.78 -3.71 -9.08
N ALA A 40 -16.36 -2.93 -10.07
CA ALA A 40 -17.16 -2.62 -11.25
C ALA A 40 -17.56 -3.91 -11.99
N ASP A 41 -16.60 -4.80 -12.22
CA ASP A 41 -16.83 -6.10 -12.87
C ASP A 41 -17.78 -6.99 -12.03
N LYS A 42 -17.64 -7.01 -10.69
CA LYS A 42 -18.48 -7.84 -9.81
C LYS A 42 -19.92 -7.36 -9.69
N PHE A 43 -20.13 -6.04 -9.64
CA PHE A 43 -21.44 -5.43 -9.45
C PHE A 43 -22.10 -4.98 -10.76
N ASP A 44 -21.45 -5.21 -11.90
CA ASP A 44 -21.90 -4.79 -13.24
C ASP A 44 -22.20 -3.29 -13.32
N VAL A 45 -21.30 -2.47 -12.77
CA VAL A 45 -21.41 -1.01 -12.77
C VAL A 45 -20.24 -0.36 -13.50
N LYS A 46 -20.41 0.90 -13.93
CA LYS A 46 -19.28 1.68 -14.46
C LYS A 46 -18.29 2.03 -13.34
N HIS A 47 -17.01 2.17 -13.70
CA HIS A 47 -15.96 2.56 -12.75
C HIS A 47 -16.29 3.84 -11.98
N ASP A 48 -16.90 4.83 -12.65
CA ASP A 48 -17.29 6.12 -12.06
C ASP A 48 -18.38 6.00 -10.98
N TYR A 49 -19.08 4.87 -10.92
CA TYR A 49 -20.09 4.57 -9.89
C TYR A 49 -19.53 3.80 -8.71
N VAL A 50 -18.22 3.53 -8.70
CA VAL A 50 -17.51 2.93 -7.58
C VAL A 50 -16.80 4.02 -6.80
N GLN A 51 -17.21 4.21 -5.55
CA GLN A 51 -16.53 5.12 -4.62
C GLN A 51 -15.70 4.31 -3.63
N LEU A 52 -14.43 4.66 -3.50
CA LEU A 52 -13.49 3.99 -2.61
C LEU A 52 -13.07 4.92 -1.48
N GLN A 53 -12.96 4.37 -0.28
CA GLN A 53 -12.35 5.02 0.88
C GLN A 53 -10.82 4.93 0.80
N PRO A 54 -10.09 5.74 1.58
CA PRO A 54 -8.63 5.67 1.60
C PRO A 54 -8.11 4.28 1.97
N LEU A 55 -7.05 3.85 1.27
CA LEU A 55 -6.35 2.60 1.52
C LEU A 55 -5.92 2.51 3.00
N GLN A 56 -6.29 1.41 3.66
CA GLN A 56 -5.84 1.08 5.00
C GLN A 56 -4.77 -0.02 4.92
N SER A 57 -3.70 0.13 5.69
CA SER A 57 -2.68 -0.91 5.84
C SER A 57 -2.82 -1.61 7.19
N SER A 58 -2.67 -2.93 7.20
CA SER A 58 -2.67 -3.75 8.41
C SER A 58 -1.54 -4.79 8.37
N ASP A 59 -1.36 -5.52 9.47
CA ASP A 59 -0.41 -6.63 9.54
C ASP A 59 -0.73 -7.78 8.58
N SER A 60 -1.93 -7.83 8.00
CA SER A 60 -2.35 -8.85 7.03
C SER A 60 -2.22 -8.40 5.57
N GLY A 61 -2.01 -7.10 5.31
CA GLY A 61 -1.90 -6.55 3.97
C GLY A 61 -2.56 -5.18 3.87
N TYR A 62 -3.35 -4.98 2.82
CA TYR A 62 -4.06 -3.72 2.60
C TYR A 62 -5.55 -3.96 2.38
N THR A 63 -6.37 -3.02 2.86
CA THR A 63 -7.81 -3.06 2.67
C THR A 63 -8.32 -1.72 2.17
N MET A 64 -9.43 -1.77 1.42
CA MET A 64 -10.10 -0.59 0.91
C MET A 64 -11.58 -0.84 0.87
N SER A 65 -12.33 -0.15 1.72
CA SER A 65 -13.79 -0.18 1.69
C SER A 65 -14.31 0.69 0.56
N GLY A 66 -15.46 0.34 0.02
CA GLY A 66 -16.08 1.05 -1.07
C GLY A 66 -17.57 0.80 -1.18
N THR A 67 -18.18 1.58 -2.05
CA THR A 67 -19.60 1.49 -2.39
C THR A 67 -19.74 1.53 -3.91
N ALA A 68 -20.44 0.55 -4.47
CA ALA A 68 -20.83 0.52 -5.87
C ALA A 68 -22.30 0.92 -5.97
N ASP A 69 -22.60 1.95 -6.77
CA ASP A 69 -23.97 2.38 -7.03
C ASP A 69 -24.54 1.65 -8.26
N ALA A 70 -25.45 0.70 -8.03
CA ALA A 70 -26.12 -0.06 -9.08
C ALA A 70 -27.46 0.56 -9.51
N GLY A 71 -27.69 1.84 -9.19
CA GLY A 71 -28.91 2.56 -9.56
C GLY A 71 -30.14 1.97 -8.89
N ILE A 72 -30.99 1.29 -9.67
CA ILE A 72 -32.27 0.74 -9.18
C ILE A 72 -32.05 -0.38 -8.15
N ASP A 73 -30.96 -1.15 -8.28
CA ASP A 73 -30.60 -2.23 -7.34
C ASP A 73 -29.95 -1.72 -6.05
N GLY A 74 -29.83 -0.39 -5.93
CA GLY A 74 -29.30 0.33 -4.80
C GLY A 74 -27.78 0.29 -4.70
N LYS A 75 -27.28 0.68 -3.53
CA LYS A 75 -25.84 0.76 -3.24
C LYS A 75 -25.36 -0.55 -2.63
N LYS A 76 -24.26 -1.10 -3.16
CA LYS A 76 -23.58 -2.29 -2.63
C LYS A 76 -22.30 -1.85 -1.93
N ASN A 77 -22.24 -2.05 -0.62
CA ASN A 77 -21.01 -1.83 0.13
C ASN A 77 -20.10 -3.04 0.00
N PHE A 78 -18.80 -2.82 -0.04
CA PHE A 78 -17.81 -3.88 -0.16
C PHE A 78 -16.47 -3.46 0.44
N THR A 79 -15.61 -4.45 0.66
CA THR A 79 -14.22 -4.25 1.05
C THR A 79 -13.31 -5.08 0.15
N CYS A 80 -12.41 -4.40 -0.56
CA CYS A 80 -11.28 -5.02 -1.26
C CYS A 80 -10.18 -5.37 -0.27
N GLN A 81 -9.58 -6.54 -0.45
CA GLN A 81 -8.47 -7.03 0.34
C GLN A 81 -7.30 -7.35 -0.58
N PHE A 82 -6.12 -6.91 -0.17
CA PHE A 82 -4.85 -7.14 -0.84
C PHE A 82 -3.86 -7.77 0.13
N ASP A 83 -3.00 -8.63 -0.39
CA ASP A 83 -1.88 -9.15 0.39
C ASP A 83 -0.82 -8.06 0.66
N LYS A 84 0.21 -8.40 1.46
CA LYS A 84 1.33 -7.48 1.77
C LYS A 84 2.13 -7.00 0.56
N LYS A 85 2.03 -7.72 -0.57
CA LYS A 85 2.70 -7.38 -1.83
C LYS A 85 1.78 -6.57 -2.76
N GLY A 86 0.58 -6.23 -2.31
CA GLY A 86 -0.40 -5.48 -3.09
C GLY A 86 -1.13 -6.32 -4.14
N LYS A 87 -1.08 -7.66 -4.05
CA LYS A 87 -1.89 -8.51 -4.94
C LYS A 87 -3.31 -8.57 -4.43
N PHE A 88 -4.27 -8.43 -5.34
CA PHE A 88 -5.68 -8.56 -5.02
C PHE A 88 -5.98 -9.97 -4.51
N ALA A 89 -6.53 -10.06 -3.32
CA ALA A 89 -6.84 -11.30 -2.64
C ALA A 89 -8.33 -11.61 -2.66
N ASN A 90 -9.18 -10.61 -2.39
CA ASN A 90 -10.62 -10.79 -2.34
C ASN A 90 -11.38 -9.45 -2.46
N LEU A 91 -12.65 -9.53 -2.86
CA LEU A 91 -13.65 -8.50 -2.65
C LEU A 91 -14.85 -9.10 -1.92
N VAL A 92 -15.02 -8.63 -0.68
CA VAL A 92 -16.08 -9.06 0.23
C VAL A 92 -17.20 -8.03 0.18
N GLN A 93 -18.39 -8.44 -0.26
CA GLN A 93 -19.57 -7.59 -0.19
C GLN A 93 -20.06 -7.52 1.27
N GLU A 94 -20.39 -6.32 1.73
CA GLU A 94 -20.96 -6.08 3.06
C GLU A 94 -22.49 -6.13 2.98
N GLY A 95 -23.10 -7.05 3.71
CA GLY A 95 -24.54 -7.30 3.72
C GLY A 95 -24.94 -8.48 2.84
N LYS A 96 -25.67 -9.43 3.45
CA LYS A 96 -26.45 -10.46 2.77
C LYS A 96 -27.86 -9.95 2.53
#